data_AF-A0A444EXP3-F1
#
_entry.id   AF-A0A444EXP3-F1
#
_cell.length_a   1.000
_cell.length_b   1.000
_cell.length_c   1.000
_cell.angle_alpha   90.00
_cell.angle_beta   90.00
_cell.angle_gamma   90.00
#
_symmetry.space_group_name_H-M   'P 1'
#
loop_
_entity.id
_entity.type
_entity.pdbx_description
1 polymer ?
#
loop_
_entity_poly.entity_id
_entity_poly.type
_entity_poly.pdbx_seq_one_letter_code
_entity_poly.pdbx_strand_id
1 'polypeptide(L)'
;MDSDTVLEHAIFRLSPRRSRCELFISGNGKTEKIASGFLKPFITHLKVAAEQAASAASSVKLEVDRRKNDGTWFKKGTVERFVRFVSTPEILELVNAFGAENLQLEGAKRVYLQVICSLSLVGFVSNVFYHFLNLQNLPISGYRRSTFWSIGYVLCMLFKAA
;
A
#
# COMPACT_ATOMS: atom_id res chain seq x y z
N MET A 1 -19.21 5.90 -32.29
CA MET A 1 -18.06 5.08 -32.76
C MET A 1 -18.12 3.72 -32.08
N ASP A 2 -17.60 2.67 -32.72
CA ASP A 2 -17.56 1.33 -32.13
C ASP A 2 -16.47 1.24 -31.06
N SER A 3 -16.68 0.41 -30.02
CA SER A 3 -15.73 0.30 -28.90
C SER A 3 -14.35 -0.21 -29.32
N ASP A 4 -14.25 -0.93 -30.44
CA ASP A 4 -12.97 -1.39 -31.00
C ASP A 4 -12.24 -0.35 -31.86
N THR A 5 -12.84 0.82 -32.07
CA THR A 5 -12.22 1.91 -32.84
C THR A 5 -10.94 2.38 -32.16
N VAL A 6 -9.82 2.30 -32.87
CA VAL A 6 -8.53 2.87 -32.44
C VAL A 6 -8.65 4.40 -32.47
N LEU A 7 -8.21 5.03 -31.38
CA LEU A 7 -8.29 6.48 -31.22
C LEU A 7 -7.00 7.14 -31.72
N GLU A 8 -7.16 8.33 -32.26
CA GLU A 8 -6.06 9.23 -32.60
C GLU A 8 -5.62 10.01 -31.36
N HIS A 9 -6.59 10.53 -30.63
CA HIS A 9 -6.34 11.31 -29.42
C HIS A 9 -7.59 11.37 -28.52
N ALA A 10 -7.37 11.70 -27.26
CA ALA A 10 -8.41 12.07 -26.32
C ALA A 10 -8.11 13.47 -25.74
N ILE A 11 -9.14 14.31 -25.61
CA ILE A 11 -9.00 15.68 -25.11
C ILE A 11 -9.89 15.86 -23.89
N PHE A 12 -9.30 16.31 -22.80
CA PHE A 12 -10.04 16.90 -21.68
C PHE A 12 -10.17 18.39 -21.92
N ARG A 13 -11.40 18.86 -22.12
CA ARG A 13 -11.72 20.28 -22.14
C ARG A 13 -12.03 20.72 -20.72
N LEU A 14 -11.25 21.66 -20.20
CA LEU A 14 -11.37 22.10 -18.81
C LEU A 14 -12.39 23.24 -18.70
N SER A 15 -13.11 23.29 -17.58
CA SER A 15 -13.93 24.46 -17.24
C SER A 15 -13.03 25.65 -16.87
N PRO A 16 -13.53 26.90 -16.95
CA PRO A 16 -12.74 28.08 -16.58
C PRO A 16 -12.18 28.02 -15.14
N ARG A 17 -12.92 27.38 -14.22
CA ARG A 17 -12.50 27.15 -12.83
C ARG A 17 -11.60 25.92 -12.64
N ARG A 18 -11.33 25.16 -13.71
CA ARG A 18 -10.50 23.93 -13.76
C ARG A 18 -10.89 22.82 -12.78
N SER A 19 -12.09 22.89 -12.19
CA SER A 19 -12.62 21.87 -11.30
C SER A 19 -13.37 20.76 -12.03
N ARG A 20 -13.84 21.04 -13.25
CA ARG A 20 -14.63 20.15 -14.08
C ARG A 20 -14.01 20.01 -15.46
N CYS A 21 -14.25 18.88 -16.10
CA CYS A 21 -13.81 18.63 -17.46
C CYS A 21 -14.84 17.82 -18.26
N GLU A 22 -14.77 17.99 -19.56
CA GLU A 22 -15.44 17.15 -20.53
C GLU A 22 -14.39 16.34 -21.29
N LEU A 23 -14.61 15.04 -21.43
CA LEU A 23 -13.73 14.15 -22.16
C LEU A 23 -14.30 13.86 -23.54
N PHE A 24 -13.52 14.23 -24.55
CA PHE A 24 -13.77 13.93 -25.95
C PHE A 24 -12.74 12.91 -26.45
N ILE A 25 -13.19 11.97 -27.26
CA ILE A 25 -12.32 11.04 -27.97
C ILE A 25 -12.46 11.28 -29.47
N SER A 26 -11.36 11.14 -30.20
CA SER A 26 -11.34 11.28 -31.65
C SER A 26 -10.66 10.07 -32.28
N GLY A 27 -11.27 9.55 -33.35
CA GLY A 27 -10.75 8.43 -34.13
C GLY A 27 -11.58 8.22 -35.39
N ASN A 28 -10.94 7.71 -36.45
CA ASN A 28 -11.58 7.51 -37.75
C ASN A 28 -12.31 8.77 -38.26
N GLY A 29 -11.70 9.94 -38.06
CA GLY A 29 -12.27 11.24 -38.44
C GLY A 29 -13.53 11.68 -37.67
N LYS A 30 -13.96 10.93 -36.65
CA LYS A 30 -15.12 11.26 -35.81
C LYS A 30 -14.65 11.64 -34.42
N THR A 31 -15.35 12.59 -33.80
CA THR A 31 -15.10 13.01 -32.42
C THR A 31 -16.40 12.92 -31.63
N GLU A 32 -16.36 12.28 -30.47
CA GLU A 32 -17.51 12.10 -29.59
C GLU A 32 -17.18 12.42 -28.13
N LYS A 33 -18.16 12.94 -27.40
CA LYS A 33 -18.08 13.16 -25.96
C LYS A 33 -18.43 11.87 -25.23
N ILE A 34 -17.58 11.43 -24.32
CA ILE A 34 -17.79 10.18 -23.57
C ILE A 34 -17.94 10.36 -22.07
N ALA A 35 -17.48 11.49 -21.51
CA ALA A 35 -17.61 11.76 -20.08
C ALA A 35 -17.71 13.27 -19.80
N SER A 36 -18.31 13.59 -18.67
CA SER A 36 -18.35 14.93 -18.10
C SER A 36 -18.34 14.80 -16.58
N GLY A 37 -17.47 15.52 -15.88
CA GLY A 37 -17.36 15.35 -14.43
C GLY A 37 -16.30 16.23 -13.79
N PHE A 38 -15.95 15.87 -12.55
CA PHE A 38 -14.83 16.50 -11.85
C PHE A 38 -13.50 16.08 -12.50
N LEU A 39 -12.55 17.01 -12.58
CA LEU A 39 -11.23 16.74 -13.18
C LEU A 39 -10.34 15.89 -12.24
N LYS A 40 -10.52 16.04 -10.92
CA LYS A 40 -9.67 15.45 -9.87
C LYS A 40 -9.45 13.93 -10.01
N PRO A 41 -10.49 13.10 -10.25
CA PRO A 41 -10.29 11.65 -10.43
C PRO A 41 -9.42 11.32 -11.64
N PHE A 42 -9.55 12.07 -12.73
CA PHE A 42 -8.78 11.82 -13.96
C PHE A 42 -7.29 12.18 -13.79
N ILE A 43 -6.98 13.34 -13.22
CA ILE A 43 -5.58 13.80 -13.05
C ILE A 43 -4.79 12.99 -12.02
N THR A 44 -5.48 12.40 -11.03
CA THR A 44 -4.82 11.56 -10.01
C THR A 44 -4.19 10.30 -10.63
N HIS A 45 -4.78 9.79 -11.72
CA HIS A 45 -4.33 8.57 -12.39
C HIS A 45 -3.61 8.80 -13.72
N LEU A 46 -3.57 10.04 -14.22
CA LEU A 46 -2.96 10.39 -15.50
C LEU A 46 -1.85 11.42 -15.30
N LYS A 47 -0.61 10.94 -15.19
CA LYS A 47 0.58 11.80 -14.97
C LYS A 47 0.70 12.94 -15.99
N VAL A 48 0.50 12.62 -17.28
CA VAL A 48 0.49 13.61 -18.38
C VAL A 48 -0.63 14.64 -18.20
N ALA A 49 -1.80 14.22 -17.69
CA ALA A 49 -2.90 15.12 -17.44
C ALA A 49 -2.65 16.03 -16.23
N ALA A 50 -1.95 15.54 -15.20
CA ALA A 50 -1.55 16.36 -14.06
C ALA A 50 -0.56 17.46 -14.48
N GLU A 51 0.45 17.13 -15.28
CA GLU A 51 1.45 18.06 -15.79
C GLU A 51 0.83 19.12 -16.72
N GLN A 52 -0.03 18.71 -17.65
CA GLN A 52 -0.70 19.64 -18.57
C GLN A 52 -1.82 20.45 -17.90
N ALA A 53 -2.52 19.93 -16.88
CA ALA A 53 -3.51 20.71 -16.12
C ALA A 53 -2.86 21.79 -15.24
N ALA A 54 -1.62 21.57 -14.79
CA ALA A 54 -0.80 22.58 -14.12
C ALA A 54 -0.33 23.68 -15.08
N SER A 55 -0.28 23.41 -16.39
CA SER A 55 0.03 24.42 -17.42
C SER A 55 -1.14 25.40 -17.64
N ALA A 56 -0.89 26.55 -18.26
CA ALA A 56 -1.93 27.54 -18.56
C ALA A 56 -2.98 27.07 -19.61
N ALA A 57 -2.83 25.89 -20.18
CA ALA A 57 -3.73 25.37 -21.22
C ALA A 57 -5.17 25.13 -20.72
N SER A 58 -6.15 25.48 -21.55
CA SER A 58 -7.59 25.23 -21.31
C SER A 58 -8.02 23.80 -21.67
N SER A 59 -7.10 23.00 -22.20
CA SER A 59 -7.32 21.61 -22.59
C SER A 59 -6.09 20.76 -22.37
N VAL A 60 -6.30 19.50 -21.98
CA VAL A 60 -5.26 18.47 -21.86
C VAL A 60 -5.46 17.47 -22.97
N LYS A 61 -4.42 17.20 -23.76
CA LYS A 61 -4.46 16.25 -24.89
C LYS A 61 -3.66 15.01 -24.53
N LEU A 62 -4.35 13.87 -24.52
CA LEU A 62 -3.74 12.55 -24.41
C LEU A 62 -3.58 11.97 -25.81
N GLU A 63 -2.33 11.70 -26.17
CA GLU A 63 -1.96 11.00 -27.39
C GLU A 63 -1.01 9.86 -27.03
N VAL A 64 -1.10 8.77 -27.78
CA VAL A 64 -0.12 7.68 -27.66
C VAL A 64 1.06 8.03 -28.56
N ASP A 65 2.27 7.94 -28.00
CA ASP A 65 3.49 8.00 -28.79
C ASP A 65 3.58 6.76 -29.70
N ARG A 66 3.08 6.92 -30.94
CA ARG A 66 3.05 5.87 -31.96
C ARG A 66 4.43 5.42 -32.41
N ARG A 67 5.51 6.14 -32.07
CA ARG A 67 6.87 5.69 -32.35
C ARG A 67 7.35 4.60 -31.38
N LYS A 68 6.76 4.54 -30.17
CA LYS A 68 7.17 3.62 -29.10
C LYS A 68 6.18 2.49 -28.84
N ASN A 69 4.93 2.66 -29.24
CA ASN A 69 3.88 1.66 -29.07
C ASN A 69 3.09 1.50 -30.38
N ASP A 70 2.63 0.28 -30.63
CA ASP A 70 1.78 -0.08 -31.76
C ASP A 70 0.41 0.64 -31.77
N GLY A 71 0.06 1.34 -30.67
CA GLY A 71 -1.15 2.12 -30.52
C GLY A 71 -2.44 1.29 -30.48
N THR A 72 -2.34 -0.04 -30.51
CA THR A 72 -3.48 -0.95 -30.68
C THR A 72 -4.35 -1.03 -29.42
N TRP A 73 -3.80 -0.69 -28.26
CA TRP A 73 -4.49 -0.68 -26.97
C TRP A 73 -5.37 0.56 -26.74
N PHE A 74 -5.08 1.67 -27.44
CA PHE A 74 -5.75 2.96 -27.25
C PHE A 74 -7.03 3.04 -28.07
N LYS A 75 -7.99 2.19 -27.70
CA LYS A 75 -9.31 2.06 -28.30
C LYS A 75 -10.36 2.76 -27.45
N LYS A 76 -11.49 3.10 -28.07
CA LYS A 76 -12.67 3.65 -27.38
C LYS A 76 -13.05 2.85 -26.12
N GLY A 77 -13.20 1.53 -26.24
CA GLY A 77 -13.63 0.68 -25.14
C GLY A 77 -12.66 0.66 -23.96
N THR A 78 -11.36 0.90 -24.22
CA THR A 78 -10.36 1.08 -23.16
C THR A 78 -10.60 2.38 -22.40
N VAL A 79 -10.84 3.47 -23.10
CA VAL A 79 -11.11 4.77 -22.48
C VAL A 79 -12.45 4.77 -21.73
N GLU A 80 -13.50 4.13 -22.27
CA GLU A 80 -14.78 3.97 -21.59
C GLU A 80 -14.66 3.19 -20.28
N ARG A 81 -13.89 2.10 -20.27
CA ARG A 81 -13.58 1.34 -19.04
C ARG A 81 -12.83 2.18 -18.02
N PHE A 82 -11.84 2.95 -18.47
CA PHE A 82 -11.11 3.87 -17.60
C PHE A 82 -12.03 4.93 -17.00
N VAL A 83 -12.89 5.56 -17.80
CA VAL A 83 -13.88 6.55 -17.34
C VAL A 83 -14.78 5.94 -16.27
N ARG A 84 -15.32 4.73 -16.50
CA ARG A 84 -16.14 4.03 -15.50
C ARG A 84 -15.36 3.81 -14.21
N PHE A 85 -14.14 3.30 -14.30
CA PHE A 85 -13.28 3.05 -13.15
C PHE A 85 -13.02 4.30 -12.30
N VAL A 86 -12.68 5.43 -12.91
CA VAL A 86 -12.41 6.67 -12.17
C VAL A 86 -13.67 7.43 -11.74
N SER A 87 -14.83 7.14 -12.35
CA SER A 87 -16.11 7.79 -12.04
C SER A 87 -16.93 7.03 -10.99
N THR A 88 -16.54 5.80 -10.65
CA THR A 88 -17.20 4.94 -9.64
C THR A 88 -16.32 4.91 -8.38
N PRO A 89 -16.47 5.89 -7.46
CA PRO A 89 -15.63 6.00 -6.26
C PRO A 89 -15.75 4.78 -5.34
N GLU A 90 -16.83 4.00 -5.44
CA GLU A 90 -17.09 2.81 -4.63
C GLU A 90 -15.97 1.77 -4.76
N ILE A 91 -15.38 1.61 -5.95
CA ILE A 91 -14.25 0.70 -6.16
C ILE A 91 -12.98 1.26 -5.52
N LEU A 92 -12.79 2.59 -5.55
CA LEU A 92 -11.63 3.25 -4.96
C LEU A 92 -11.68 3.20 -3.42
N GLU A 93 -12.85 3.44 -2.84
CA GLU A 93 -13.10 3.31 -1.40
C GLU A 93 -12.93 1.86 -0.94
N LEU A 94 -13.42 0.89 -1.72
CA LEU A 94 -13.25 -0.52 -1.44
C LEU A 94 -11.77 -0.95 -1.44
N VAL A 95 -10.98 -0.51 -2.42
CA VAL A 95 -9.53 -0.81 -2.48
C VAL A 95 -8.79 -0.21 -1.27
N ASN A 96 -9.15 1.01 -0.87
CA ASN A 96 -8.59 1.65 0.32
C ASN A 96 -8.98 0.92 1.62
N ALA A 97 -10.24 0.50 1.73
CA ALA A 97 -10.72 -0.28 2.87
C ALA A 97 -9.98 -1.63 2.99
N PHE A 98 -9.86 -2.37 1.88
CA PHE A 98 -9.08 -3.62 1.85
C PHE A 98 -7.60 -3.39 2.23
N GLY A 99 -7.01 -2.27 1.78
CA GLY A 99 -5.64 -1.91 2.18
C GLY A 99 -5.50 -1.69 3.69
N ALA A 100 -6.47 -1.00 4.30
CA ALA A 100 -6.50 -0.76 5.74
C ALA A 100 -6.72 -2.04 6.56
N GLU A 101 -7.64 -2.91 6.12
CA GLU A 101 -7.88 -4.22 6.74
C GLU A 101 -6.65 -5.12 6.67
N ASN A 102 -5.96 -5.14 5.52
CA ASN A 102 -4.72 -5.91 5.37
C ASN A 102 -3.59 -5.38 6.27
N LEU A 103 -3.47 -4.05 6.41
CA LEU A 103 -2.54 -3.44 7.37
C LEU A 103 -2.87 -3.81 8.82
N GLN A 104 -4.16 -3.89 9.16
CA GLN A 104 -4.62 -4.29 10.49
C GLN A 104 -4.27 -5.76 10.78
N LEU A 105 -4.49 -6.67 9.82
CA LEU A 105 -4.12 -8.07 9.93
C LEU A 105 -2.61 -8.28 10.09
N GLU A 106 -1.78 -7.58 9.31
CA GLU A 106 -0.32 -7.63 9.46
C GLU A 106 0.17 -7.00 10.77
N GLY A 107 -0.54 -5.99 11.29
CA GLY A 107 -0.32 -5.47 12.64
C GLY A 107 -0.60 -6.51 13.72
N ALA A 108 -1.76 -7.16 13.66
CA ALA A 108 -2.15 -8.21 14.61
C ALA A 108 -1.16 -9.38 14.59
N LYS A 109 -0.79 -9.86 13.40
CA LYS A 109 0.21 -10.92 13.20
C LYS A 109 1.55 -10.59 13.86
N ARG A 110 2.04 -9.36 13.72
CA ARG A 110 3.29 -8.93 14.39
C ARG A 110 3.19 -9.00 15.90
N VAL A 111 2.08 -8.54 16.47
CA VAL A 111 1.84 -8.63 17.93
C VAL A 111 1.78 -10.09 18.38
N TYR A 112 1.07 -10.96 17.67
CA TYR A 112 1.02 -12.39 17.98
C TYR A 112 2.40 -13.03 17.94
N LEU A 113 3.19 -12.77 16.91
CA LEU A 113 4.56 -13.30 16.79
C LEU A 113 5.46 -12.79 17.92
N GLN A 114 5.33 -11.51 18.30
CA GLN A 114 6.08 -10.94 19.41
C GLN A 114 5.70 -11.59 20.74
N VAL A 115 4.40 -11.77 21.02
CA VAL A 115 3.91 -12.43 22.24
C VAL A 115 4.38 -13.89 22.29
N ILE A 116 4.29 -14.62 21.19
CA ILE A 116 4.80 -16.00 21.10
C ILE A 116 6.31 -16.04 21.36
N CYS A 117 7.06 -15.10 20.79
CA CYS A 117 8.51 -14.99 21.02
C CYS A 117 8.81 -14.70 22.50
N SER A 118 8.10 -13.76 23.12
CA SER A 118 8.22 -13.44 24.55
C SER A 118 7.89 -14.64 25.45
N LEU A 119 6.81 -15.38 25.16
CA LEU A 119 6.43 -16.59 25.90
C LEU A 119 7.48 -17.69 25.77
N SER A 120 8.04 -17.90 24.58
CA SER A 120 9.11 -18.86 24.36
C SER A 120 10.37 -18.50 25.16
N LEU A 121 10.67 -17.20 25.28
CA LEU A 121 11.80 -16.69 26.05
C LEU A 121 11.59 -16.84 27.56
N VAL A 122 10.38 -16.57 28.05
CA VAL A 122 9.99 -16.81 29.45
C VAL A 122 10.07 -18.30 29.80
N GLY A 123 9.61 -19.17 28.90
CA GLY A 123 9.72 -20.63 29.04
C GLY A 123 11.17 -21.10 29.06
N PHE A 124 12.02 -20.54 28.20
CA PHE A 124 13.45 -20.83 28.16
C PHE A 124 14.16 -20.39 29.45
N VAL A 125 13.92 -19.16 29.92
CA VAL A 125 14.50 -18.64 31.18
C VAL A 125 14.06 -19.47 32.37
N SER A 126 12.78 -19.85 32.43
CA SER A 126 12.24 -20.71 33.49
C SER A 126 12.92 -22.08 33.48
N ASN A 127 13.06 -22.71 32.32
CA ASN A 127 13.72 -24.03 32.19
C ASN A 127 15.20 -23.97 32.62
N VAL A 128 15.93 -22.94 32.19
CA VAL A 128 17.33 -22.72 32.62
C VAL A 128 17.42 -22.52 34.14
N PHE A 129 16.49 -21.78 34.73
CA PHE A 129 16.41 -21.58 36.18
C PHE A 129 16.11 -22.88 36.93
N TYR A 130 15.16 -23.69 36.46
CA TYR A 130 14.86 -25.01 37.03
C TYR A 130 16.08 -25.94 36.97
N HIS A 131 16.79 -25.98 35.84
CA HIS A 131 18.02 -26.76 35.70
C HIS A 131 19.14 -26.28 36.64
N PHE A 132 19.29 -24.96 36.80
CA PHE A 132 20.24 -24.37 37.74
C PHE A 132 19.92 -24.74 39.20
N LEU A 133 18.65 -24.66 39.61
CA LEU A 133 18.21 -25.10 40.94
C LEU A 133 18.43 -26.60 41.17
N ASN A 134 18.17 -27.43 40.16
CA ASN A 134 18.45 -28.87 40.25
C ASN A 134 19.95 -29.17 40.36
N LEU A 135 20.82 -28.39 39.71
CA LEU A 135 22.28 -28.48 39.89
C LEU A 135 22.73 -28.04 41.29
N GLN A 136 22.01 -27.11 41.94
CA GLN A 136 22.28 -26.71 43.34
C GLN A 136 21.89 -27.76 44.38
N ASN A 137 21.02 -28.72 44.04
CA ASN A 137 20.62 -29.83 44.92
C ASN A 137 21.57 -31.03 44.88
N LEU A 138 22.70 -30.94 44.14
CA LEU A 138 23.76 -31.94 44.23
C LEU A 138 24.54 -31.76 45.55
N PRO A 139 24.94 -32.85 46.23
CA PRO A 139 25.72 -32.76 47.47
C PRO A 139 27.14 -32.27 47.14
N ILE A 140 27.35 -30.96 47.14
CA ILE A 140 28.66 -30.37 46.89
C ILE A 140 29.49 -30.47 48.17
N SER A 141 30.33 -31.51 48.20
CA SER A 141 31.48 -31.61 49.08
C SER A 141 32.45 -30.46 48.78
N GLY A 142 32.47 -29.48 49.70
CA GLY A 142 33.64 -28.64 49.97
C GLY A 142 34.24 -27.82 48.83
N TYR A 143 33.56 -26.82 48.28
CA TYR A 143 34.24 -25.57 47.84
C TYR A 143 33.28 -24.36 47.70
N ARG A 144 33.50 -23.36 48.58
CA ARG A 144 33.20 -21.91 48.50
C ARG A 144 31.78 -21.45 48.04
N ARG A 145 30.84 -21.40 48.99
CA ARG A 145 29.48 -20.79 48.88
C ARG A 145 29.40 -19.29 48.55
N SER A 146 30.50 -18.54 48.58
CA SER A 146 30.47 -17.06 48.59
C SER A 146 30.31 -16.39 47.22
N THR A 147 30.86 -16.97 46.14
CA THR A 147 30.78 -16.37 44.79
C THR A 147 29.47 -16.69 44.06
N PHE A 148 28.80 -17.77 44.47
CA PHE A 148 27.57 -18.26 43.84
C PHE A 148 26.33 -17.41 44.16
N TRP A 149 26.26 -16.86 45.37
CA TRP A 149 25.15 -15.97 45.77
C TRP A 149 25.20 -14.62 45.05
N SER A 150 26.40 -14.10 44.77
CA SER A 150 26.57 -12.83 44.05
C SER A 150 26.05 -12.90 42.62
N ILE A 151 26.27 -14.02 41.91
CA ILE A 151 25.80 -14.19 40.53
C ILE A 151 24.27 -14.34 40.50
N GLY A 152 23.69 -15.12 41.43
CA GLY A 152 22.23 -15.25 41.54
C GLY A 152 21.53 -13.93 41.86
N TYR A 153 22.12 -13.10 42.72
CA TYR A 153 21.57 -11.79 43.08
C TYR A 153 21.67 -10.77 41.93
N VAL A 154 22.77 -10.77 41.17
CA VAL A 154 22.95 -9.90 40.00
C VAL A 154 22.00 -10.28 38.86
N LEU A 155 21.79 -11.58 38.63
CA LEU A 155 20.84 -12.06 37.61
C LEU A 155 19.39 -11.74 37.98
N CYS A 156 19.04 -11.85 39.27
CA CYS A 156 17.70 -11.51 39.78
C CYS A 156 17.41 -10.01 39.70
N MET A 157 18.42 -9.15 39.94
CA MET A 157 18.31 -7.70 39.79
C MET A 157 18.16 -7.28 38.31
N LEU A 158 18.83 -7.95 37.37
CA LEU A 158 18.73 -7.65 35.93
C LEU A 158 17.36 -8.00 35.34
N PHE A 159 16.68 -9.03 35.84
CA PHE A 159 15.35 -9.43 35.36
C PHE A 159 14.18 -8.69 36.01
N LYS A 160 14.39 -7.95 37.10
CA LYS A 160 13.32 -7.21 37.80
C LYS A 160 13.21 -5.74 37.36
N ALA A 161 14.10 -5.29 36.48
CA ALA A 161 14.19 -3.91 35.99
C ALA A 161 13.78 -3.74 34.52
N ALA A 162 13.25 -4.79 33.87
CA ALA A 162 12.69 -4.78 32.52
C ALA A 162 11.21 -5.18 32.56
#